data_AF-A0A929M7T2-F1
#
_entry.id   AF-A0A929M7T2-F1
#
_cell.length_a   1.000
_cell.length_b   1.000
_cell.length_c   1.000
_cell.angle_alpha   90.00
_cell.angle_beta   90.00
_cell.angle_gamma   90.00
#
_symmetry.space_group_name_H-M   'P 1'
#
loop_
_entity.id
_entity.type
_entity.pdbx_description
1 polymer ?
#
loop_
_entity_poly.entity_id
_entity_poly.type
_entity_poly.pdbx_seq_one_letter_code
_entity_poly.pdbx_strand_id
1 'polypeptide(L)'
;MIHIPDDAIGSMGLEEKDSDPLYKKLYENVKNGSGKTYFFNGEWRICAGMLGDRRSFSSATVLNNSGFKTRARQAVFLAAQLGEVDALKVLARYFSSSSYISGSNKDLQTKIKFENLYKNPPLDEYGMIPYLDEIVGNYFVMDFNRNGVAAMPDSSLYSDLRELVEDKKELKDPRDIDANETTREEFVKYVNKNIGSYQYKFEEYGFSDLWEYREMEDFIDTTILGSLVMSLTPPEGYPNAPYYNTPEELTRLYEAGKLDKKLNPLTPVMYRDSFPEDLRQKILSYAKEHNIKD
;
A
#
# COMPACT_ATOMS: atom_id res chain seq x y z
N MET A 1 -10.48 -4.48 18.99
CA MET A 1 -10.88 -3.45 19.96
C MET A 1 -9.73 -3.29 20.94
N ILE A 2 -9.23 -2.08 21.15
CA ILE A 2 -8.32 -1.79 22.27
C ILE A 2 -9.10 -2.14 23.53
N HIS A 3 -8.54 -2.94 24.44
CA HIS A 3 -9.23 -3.27 25.69
C HIS A 3 -9.20 -2.04 26.60
N ILE A 4 -10.26 -1.23 26.52
CA ILE A 4 -10.47 -0.08 27.38
C ILE A 4 -10.98 -0.63 28.71
N PRO A 5 -10.32 -0.38 29.86
CA PRO A 5 -10.87 -0.73 31.17
C PRO A 5 -12.31 -0.25 31.30
N ASP A 6 -13.21 -1.04 31.89
CA ASP A 6 -14.63 -0.65 32.01
C ASP A 6 -14.79 0.71 32.70
N ASP A 7 -13.88 1.03 33.63
CA ASP A 7 -13.86 2.29 34.35
C ASP A 7 -13.18 3.45 33.58
N ALA A 8 -12.54 3.16 32.44
CA ALA A 8 -12.10 4.15 31.45
C ALA A 8 -13.20 4.46 30.40
N ILE A 9 -14.21 3.60 30.26
CA ILE A 9 -15.33 3.82 29.34
C ILE A 9 -16.21 4.94 29.90
N GLY A 10 -16.11 6.14 29.32
CA GLY A 10 -16.92 7.31 29.69
C GLY A 10 -16.26 8.27 30.70
N SER A 11 -14.96 8.11 31.00
CA SER A 11 -14.25 8.92 32.01
C SER A 11 -13.52 10.16 31.46
N MET A 12 -13.66 10.51 30.17
CA MET A 12 -13.03 11.73 29.62
C MET A 12 -13.60 12.97 30.31
N GLY A 13 -12.72 13.78 30.94
CA GLY A 13 -13.10 15.00 31.65
C GLY A 13 -13.19 14.89 33.18
N LEU A 14 -12.64 13.82 33.77
CA LEU A 14 -12.46 13.69 35.23
C LEU A 14 -10.99 13.98 35.60
N GLU A 15 -10.73 15.12 36.26
CA GLU A 15 -9.37 15.60 36.61
C GLU A 15 -8.51 14.56 37.35
N GLU A 16 -9.13 13.71 38.19
CA GLU A 16 -8.44 12.65 38.94
C GLU A 16 -7.97 11.49 38.06
N LYS A 17 -8.63 11.23 36.93
CA LYS A 17 -8.23 10.16 35.98
C LYS A 17 -7.33 10.67 34.86
N ASP A 18 -7.45 11.94 34.49
CA ASP A 18 -6.57 12.56 33.48
C ASP A 18 -5.12 12.76 33.98
N SER A 19 -4.93 12.74 35.31
CA SER A 19 -3.62 12.85 35.96
C SER A 19 -2.92 11.50 36.19
N ASP A 20 -3.60 10.38 35.98
CA ASP A 20 -3.02 9.04 36.07
C ASP A 20 -2.29 8.69 34.74
N PRO A 21 -0.98 8.40 34.80
CA PRO A 21 -0.17 8.07 33.63
C PRO A 21 -0.70 6.90 32.79
N LEU A 22 -1.37 5.93 33.42
CA LEU A 22 -1.93 4.76 32.76
C LEU A 22 -3.10 5.17 31.84
N TYR A 23 -4.06 5.95 32.36
CA TYR A 23 -5.19 6.44 31.57
C TYR A 23 -4.73 7.42 30.50
N LYS A 24 -3.74 8.27 30.77
CA LYS A 24 -3.15 9.14 29.75
C LYS A 24 -2.56 8.34 28.58
N LYS A 25 -1.76 7.30 28.84
CA LYS A 25 -1.22 6.40 27.80
C LYS A 25 -2.35 5.68 27.05
N LEU A 26 -3.38 5.21 27.74
CA LEU A 26 -4.57 4.61 27.12
C LEU A 26 -5.33 5.58 26.22
N TYR A 27 -5.58 6.82 26.67
CA TYR A 27 -6.23 7.84 25.87
C TYR A 27 -5.41 8.23 24.65
N GLU A 28 -4.09 8.38 24.79
CA GLU A 28 -3.20 8.62 23.65
C GLU A 28 -3.24 7.45 22.66
N ASN A 29 -3.22 6.20 23.12
CA ASN A 29 -3.34 5.00 22.28
C ASN A 29 -4.71 4.89 21.59
N VAL A 30 -5.80 5.26 22.27
CA VAL A 30 -7.15 5.27 21.70
C VAL A 30 -7.30 6.40 20.67
N LYS A 31 -6.81 7.60 21.00
CA LYS A 31 -6.84 8.78 20.13
C LYS A 31 -6.00 8.60 18.88
N ASN A 32 -4.81 8.03 19.03
CA ASN A 32 -3.87 7.80 17.93
C ASN A 32 -4.06 6.45 17.25
N GLY A 33 -4.97 5.59 17.73
CA GLY A 33 -5.19 4.23 17.22
C GLY A 33 -4.03 3.26 17.48
N SER A 34 -4.30 1.97 17.34
CA SER A 34 -3.27 0.91 17.29
C SER A 34 -3.23 0.28 15.90
N GLY A 35 -2.20 -0.53 15.61
CA GLY A 35 -2.12 -1.33 14.37
C GLY A 35 -3.42 -2.11 14.12
N LYS A 36 -3.91 -2.81 15.14
CA LYS A 36 -5.22 -3.50 15.14
C LYS A 36 -6.39 -2.60 14.73
N THR A 37 -6.44 -1.36 15.23
CA THR A 37 -7.48 -0.38 14.87
C THR A 37 -7.40 0.02 13.40
N TYR A 38 -6.20 0.28 12.89
CA TYR A 38 -6.00 0.64 11.49
C TYR A 38 -6.35 -0.50 10.53
N PHE A 39 -5.95 -1.72 10.87
CA PHE A 39 -6.32 -2.91 10.12
C PHE A 39 -7.82 -3.12 10.10
N PHE A 40 -8.47 -3.18 11.26
CA PHE A 40 -9.90 -3.44 11.34
C PHE A 40 -10.71 -2.37 10.60
N ASN A 41 -10.35 -1.09 10.76
CA ASN A 41 -11.03 0.02 10.07
C ASN A 41 -10.83 -0.07 8.55
N GLY A 42 -9.60 -0.37 8.12
CA GLY A 42 -9.28 -0.57 6.70
C GLY A 42 -10.02 -1.74 6.06
N GLU A 43 -10.00 -2.90 6.71
CA GLU A 43 -10.69 -4.10 6.22
C GLU A 43 -12.21 -3.92 6.23
N TRP A 44 -12.77 -3.28 7.26
CA TRP A 44 -14.20 -2.96 7.29
C TRP A 44 -14.60 -2.07 6.10
N ARG A 45 -13.78 -1.07 5.77
CA ARG A 45 -13.98 -0.19 4.60
C ARG A 45 -13.91 -0.96 3.27
N ILE A 46 -12.98 -1.91 3.16
CA ILE A 46 -12.88 -2.79 1.98
C ILE A 46 -14.14 -3.66 1.88
N CYS A 47 -14.59 -4.27 2.98
CA CYS A 47 -15.82 -5.07 3.00
C CYS A 47 -17.06 -4.25 2.63
N ALA A 48 -17.22 -3.05 3.19
CA ALA A 48 -18.31 -2.14 2.84
C ALA A 48 -18.28 -1.77 1.34
N GLY A 49 -17.07 -1.54 0.79
CA GLY A 49 -16.86 -1.35 -0.64
C GLY A 49 -17.30 -2.54 -1.48
N MET A 50 -16.94 -3.77 -1.09
CA MET A 50 -17.38 -4.99 -1.76
C MET A 50 -18.90 -5.18 -1.73
N LEU A 51 -19.57 -4.65 -0.70
CA LEU A 51 -21.03 -4.64 -0.56
C LEU A 51 -21.72 -3.47 -1.30
N GLY A 52 -20.96 -2.64 -2.03
CA GLY A 52 -21.48 -1.61 -2.92
C GLY A 52 -21.22 -0.17 -2.48
N ASP A 53 -20.64 0.07 -1.30
CA ASP A 53 -20.25 1.42 -0.87
C ASP A 53 -18.88 1.82 -1.45
N ARG A 54 -18.88 2.24 -2.71
CA ARG A 54 -17.66 2.64 -3.45
C ARG A 54 -16.83 3.70 -2.71
N ARG A 55 -17.46 4.59 -1.91
CA ARG A 55 -16.76 5.61 -1.11
C ARG A 55 -15.95 5.00 0.01
N SER A 56 -16.43 3.91 0.59
CA SER A 56 -15.70 3.19 1.63
C SER A 56 -14.34 2.70 1.11
N PHE A 57 -14.24 2.24 -0.14
CA PHE A 57 -12.94 1.92 -0.76
C PHE A 57 -11.98 3.12 -0.78
N SER A 58 -12.43 4.31 -1.20
CA SER A 58 -11.60 5.53 -1.18
C SER A 58 -11.12 5.88 0.22
N SER A 59 -11.94 5.57 1.22
CA SER A 59 -11.60 5.83 2.62
C SER A 59 -10.63 4.78 3.19
N ALA A 60 -10.40 3.63 2.56
CA ALA A 60 -9.46 2.61 3.05
C ALA A 60 -7.99 3.09 3.13
N THR A 61 -7.70 4.35 2.77
CA THR A 61 -6.44 5.06 3.02
C THR A 61 -5.92 4.96 4.45
N VAL A 62 -6.78 4.67 5.44
CA VAL A 62 -6.39 4.39 6.82
C VAL A 62 -5.34 3.27 6.94
N LEU A 63 -5.34 2.32 5.99
CA LEU A 63 -4.34 1.26 5.89
C LEU A 63 -2.92 1.77 5.58
N ASN A 64 -2.75 3.01 5.11
CA ASN A 64 -1.43 3.63 4.98
C ASN A 64 -0.73 3.81 6.33
N ASN A 65 -1.44 3.79 7.45
CA ASN A 65 -0.81 3.78 8.77
C ASN A 65 -0.34 2.37 9.19
N SER A 66 -0.58 1.36 8.36
CA SER A 66 -0.08 -0.01 8.53
C SER A 66 1.03 -0.33 7.52
N GLY A 67 1.62 -1.51 7.59
CA GLY A 67 2.58 -2.01 6.61
C GLY A 67 2.03 -2.23 5.19
N PHE A 68 0.70 -2.21 4.99
CA PHE A 68 0.05 -2.67 3.75
C PHE A 68 -0.27 -1.51 2.78
N LYS A 69 0.79 -0.86 2.29
CA LYS A 69 0.70 0.32 1.41
C LYS A 69 0.00 0.03 0.10
N THR A 70 0.32 -1.10 -0.52
CA THR A 70 -0.28 -1.48 -1.80
C THR A 70 -1.76 -1.80 -1.64
N ARG A 71 -2.16 -2.44 -0.53
CA ARG A 71 -3.56 -2.72 -0.24
C ARG A 71 -4.39 -1.43 -0.12
N ALA A 72 -3.87 -0.44 0.60
CA ALA A 72 -4.48 0.89 0.69
C ALA A 72 -4.61 1.53 -0.71
N ARG A 73 -3.55 1.47 -1.53
CA ARG A 73 -3.55 2.02 -2.88
C ARG A 73 -4.58 1.34 -3.79
N GLN A 74 -4.62 0.01 -3.78
CA GLN A 74 -5.53 -0.79 -4.61
C GLN A 74 -7.00 -0.48 -4.28
N ALA A 75 -7.35 -0.33 -3.01
CA ALA A 75 -8.70 0.06 -2.62
C ALA A 75 -9.10 1.43 -3.21
N VAL A 76 -8.25 2.45 -3.08
CA VAL A 76 -8.52 3.77 -3.66
C VAL A 76 -8.57 3.71 -5.18
N PHE A 77 -7.69 2.92 -5.80
CA PHE A 77 -7.65 2.74 -7.25
C PHE A 77 -8.92 2.09 -7.78
N LEU A 78 -9.39 1.03 -7.12
CA LEU A 78 -10.64 0.37 -7.43
C LEU A 78 -11.84 1.32 -7.26
N ALA A 79 -11.85 2.15 -6.21
CA ALA A 79 -12.88 3.17 -6.03
C ALA A 79 -12.96 4.11 -7.25
N ALA A 80 -11.82 4.58 -7.74
CA ALA A 80 -11.74 5.43 -8.93
C ALA A 80 -12.24 4.69 -10.19
N GLN A 81 -11.83 3.43 -10.40
CA GLN A 81 -12.32 2.60 -11.50
C GLN A 81 -13.84 2.39 -11.44
N LEU A 82 -14.41 2.27 -10.24
CA LEU A 82 -15.86 2.16 -10.03
C LEU A 82 -16.59 3.52 -10.11
N GLY A 83 -15.92 4.61 -10.51
CA GLY A 83 -16.56 5.91 -10.71
C GLY A 83 -16.63 6.82 -9.49
N GLU A 84 -15.99 6.47 -8.38
CA GLU A 84 -15.85 7.41 -7.25
C GLU A 84 -14.77 8.44 -7.58
N VAL A 85 -15.19 9.51 -8.26
CA VAL A 85 -14.28 10.53 -8.84
C VAL A 85 -13.38 11.18 -7.78
N ASP A 86 -13.85 11.36 -6.54
CA ASP A 86 -13.02 11.92 -5.47
C ASP A 86 -11.82 11.04 -5.11
N ALA A 87 -11.85 9.75 -5.42
CA ALA A 87 -10.70 8.86 -5.26
C ALA A 87 -9.51 9.29 -6.13
N LEU A 88 -9.74 9.94 -7.28
CA LEU A 88 -8.67 10.47 -8.14
C LEU A 88 -7.88 11.59 -7.43
N LYS A 89 -8.53 12.42 -6.60
CA LYS A 89 -7.81 13.40 -5.76
C LYS A 89 -6.91 12.72 -4.74
N VAL A 90 -7.40 11.64 -4.14
CA VAL A 90 -6.62 10.85 -3.17
C VAL A 90 -5.41 10.24 -3.86
N LEU A 91 -5.58 9.66 -5.05
CA LEU A 91 -4.49 9.11 -5.85
C LEU A 91 -3.46 10.17 -6.24
N ALA A 92 -3.89 11.36 -6.65
CA ALA A 92 -3.01 12.49 -6.96
C ALA A 92 -2.16 12.91 -5.74
N ARG A 93 -2.76 12.94 -4.54
CA ARG A 93 -2.07 13.31 -3.29
C ARG A 93 -0.93 12.37 -2.94
N TYR A 94 -1.01 11.09 -3.30
CA TYR A 94 0.09 10.15 -3.04
C TYR A 94 1.38 10.52 -3.76
N PHE A 95 1.33 11.32 -4.82
CA PHE A 95 2.52 11.72 -5.58
C PHE A 95 2.95 13.17 -5.36
N SER A 96 2.33 13.90 -4.42
CA SER A 96 2.70 15.30 -4.16
C SER A 96 4.06 15.45 -3.50
N SER A 97 4.45 14.45 -2.71
CA SER A 97 5.72 14.35 -2.01
C SER A 97 6.14 12.88 -1.98
N SER A 98 7.43 12.60 -1.81
CA SER A 98 7.82 11.25 -1.37
C SER A 98 7.26 11.13 0.03
N SER A 99 6.36 10.17 0.26
CA SER A 99 5.80 9.92 1.57
C SER A 99 5.78 8.42 1.74
N TYR A 100 6.81 7.92 2.44
CA TYR A 100 6.95 6.51 2.80
C TYR A 100 5.74 5.98 3.58
N ILE A 101 5.02 6.86 4.29
CA ILE A 101 3.73 6.54 4.93
C ILE A 101 2.75 5.94 3.91
N SER A 102 2.71 6.45 2.68
CA SER A 102 1.85 5.94 1.60
C SER A 102 2.58 5.03 0.60
N GLY A 103 3.81 4.65 0.91
CA GLY A 103 4.68 3.88 0.02
C GLY A 103 4.95 4.57 -1.32
N SER A 104 4.81 5.90 -1.45
CA SER A 104 4.83 6.60 -2.74
C SER A 104 6.05 7.50 -2.89
N ASN A 105 6.57 7.64 -4.11
CA ASN A 105 7.57 8.67 -4.44
C ASN A 105 6.86 9.93 -4.96
N LYS A 106 7.53 11.08 -4.83
CA LYS A 106 7.18 12.30 -5.54
C LYS A 106 7.24 12.08 -7.04
N ASP A 107 6.08 12.20 -7.69
CA ASP A 107 5.97 12.14 -9.14
C ASP A 107 4.93 13.17 -9.60
N LEU A 108 5.43 14.33 -10.04
CA LEU A 108 4.57 15.42 -10.47
C LEU A 108 3.80 15.07 -11.75
N GLN A 109 4.35 14.23 -12.63
CA GLN A 109 3.68 13.85 -13.87
C GLN A 109 2.48 12.96 -13.56
N THR A 110 2.70 11.90 -12.77
CA THR A 110 1.61 11.01 -12.35
C THR A 110 0.56 11.75 -11.52
N LYS A 111 0.96 12.67 -10.64
CA LYS A 111 0.04 13.57 -9.94
C LYS A 111 -0.87 14.33 -10.93
N ILE A 112 -0.27 15.01 -11.92
CA ILE A 112 -1.02 15.83 -12.89
C ILE A 112 -1.98 14.96 -13.72
N LYS A 113 -1.59 13.73 -14.08
CA LYS A 113 -2.50 12.79 -14.76
C LYS A 113 -3.77 12.54 -13.93
N PHE A 114 -3.63 12.23 -12.64
CA PHE A 114 -4.79 12.04 -11.76
C PHE A 114 -5.62 13.33 -11.57
N GLU A 115 -4.97 14.49 -11.45
CA GLU A 115 -5.68 15.78 -11.34
C GLU A 115 -6.46 16.12 -12.61
N ASN A 116 -5.92 15.81 -13.79
CA ASN A 116 -6.60 16.00 -15.07
C ASN A 116 -7.79 15.04 -15.22
N LEU A 117 -7.62 13.77 -14.84
CA LEU A 117 -8.72 12.80 -14.79
C LEU A 117 -9.81 13.23 -13.83
N TYR A 118 -9.45 13.80 -12.67
CA TYR A 118 -10.45 14.32 -11.73
C TYR A 118 -11.28 15.47 -12.36
N LYS A 119 -10.65 16.35 -13.14
CA LYS A 119 -11.34 17.48 -13.81
C LYS A 119 -12.24 17.02 -14.95
N ASN A 120 -11.83 15.98 -15.68
CA ASN A 120 -12.56 15.44 -16.82
C ASN A 120 -12.50 13.90 -16.81
N PRO A 121 -13.30 13.23 -15.95
CA PRO A 121 -13.22 11.79 -15.78
C PRO A 121 -13.82 11.09 -17.01
N PRO A 122 -13.11 10.14 -17.64
CA PRO A 122 -13.60 9.42 -18.82
C PRO A 122 -14.54 8.29 -18.37
N LEU A 123 -15.72 8.67 -17.88
CA LEU A 123 -16.75 7.72 -17.43
C LEU A 123 -17.39 7.00 -18.62
N ASP A 124 -17.51 5.68 -18.52
CA ASP A 124 -18.25 4.85 -19.46
C ASP A 124 -19.78 4.92 -19.23
N GLU A 125 -20.55 4.13 -20.00
CA GLU A 125 -22.01 4.08 -19.88
C GLU A 125 -22.52 3.59 -18.51
N TYR A 126 -21.67 2.91 -17.73
CA TYR A 126 -21.96 2.44 -16.37
C TYR A 126 -21.44 3.41 -15.30
N GLY A 127 -20.86 4.54 -15.70
CA GLY A 127 -20.25 5.50 -14.79
C GLY A 127 -18.93 5.00 -14.18
N MET A 128 -18.20 4.12 -14.87
CA MET A 128 -16.91 3.58 -14.45
C MET A 128 -15.75 4.20 -15.25
N ILE A 129 -14.53 4.07 -14.74
CA ILE A 129 -13.30 4.47 -15.45
C ILE A 129 -12.55 3.18 -15.84
N PRO A 130 -12.91 2.52 -16.96
CA PRO A 130 -12.21 1.32 -17.41
C PRO A 130 -10.76 1.65 -17.79
N TYR A 131 -9.86 0.67 -17.63
CA TYR A 131 -8.45 0.80 -18.00
C TYR A 131 -7.71 1.99 -17.36
N LEU A 132 -8.13 2.42 -16.17
CA LEU A 132 -7.49 3.53 -15.44
C LEU A 132 -5.96 3.36 -15.34
N ASP A 133 -5.48 2.14 -15.23
CA ASP A 133 -4.06 1.77 -15.17
C ASP A 133 -3.32 2.02 -16.49
N GLU A 134 -3.96 1.74 -17.62
CA GLU A 134 -3.42 2.09 -18.94
C GLU A 134 -3.39 3.61 -19.14
N ILE A 135 -4.43 4.32 -18.68
CA ILE A 135 -4.55 5.77 -18.80
C ILE A 135 -3.46 6.50 -17.99
N VAL A 136 -3.23 6.08 -16.74
CA VAL A 136 -2.26 6.74 -15.86
C VAL A 136 -0.84 6.21 -16.06
N GLY A 137 -0.71 4.99 -16.58
CA GLY A 137 0.54 4.25 -16.72
C GLY A 137 1.00 3.61 -15.41
N ASN A 138 2.01 2.75 -15.52
CA ASN A 138 2.57 2.02 -14.39
C ASN A 138 3.33 2.96 -13.44
N TYR A 139 3.15 2.76 -12.14
CA TYR A 139 3.95 3.38 -11.08
C TYR A 139 4.21 2.38 -9.96
N PHE A 140 5.22 2.67 -9.14
CA PHE A 140 5.61 1.76 -8.06
C PHE A 140 5.13 2.25 -6.70
N VAL A 141 4.48 1.34 -5.96
CA VAL A 141 4.21 1.49 -4.53
C VAL A 141 5.23 0.64 -3.79
N MET A 142 5.90 1.24 -2.80
CA MET A 142 6.84 0.54 -1.95
C MET A 142 6.07 -0.22 -0.88
N ASP A 143 5.83 -1.51 -1.11
CA ASP A 143 5.35 -2.47 -0.11
C ASP A 143 6.43 -3.52 0.18
N PHE A 144 6.67 -3.82 1.46
CA PHE A 144 7.65 -4.82 1.87
C PHE A 144 7.03 -6.17 2.24
N ASN A 145 5.69 -6.27 2.25
CA ASN A 145 5.00 -7.53 2.47
C ASN A 145 5.27 -8.49 1.29
N ARG A 146 5.90 -9.64 1.56
CA ARG A 146 6.32 -10.58 0.50
C ARG A 146 6.32 -12.04 0.98
N ASN A 147 6.03 -12.97 0.07
CA ASN A 147 6.12 -14.43 0.30
C ASN A 147 5.33 -14.90 1.53
N GLY A 148 4.13 -14.34 1.74
CA GLY A 148 3.30 -14.67 2.90
C GLY A 148 3.78 -14.08 4.23
N VAL A 149 4.84 -13.26 4.24
CA VAL A 149 5.33 -12.56 5.42
C VAL A 149 4.78 -11.15 5.44
N ALA A 150 3.99 -10.85 6.46
CA ALA A 150 3.59 -9.48 6.79
C ALA A 150 4.79 -8.75 7.41
N ALA A 151 5.53 -8.01 6.57
CA ALA A 151 6.64 -7.22 7.04
C ALA A 151 6.10 -5.91 7.61
N MET A 152 6.35 -5.70 8.91
CA MET A 152 6.26 -4.38 9.55
C MET A 152 4.82 -3.85 9.55
N PRO A 153 3.86 -4.60 10.15
CA PRO A 153 2.45 -4.25 10.12
C PRO A 153 2.16 -2.89 10.77
N ASP A 154 3.03 -2.44 11.67
CA ASP A 154 3.00 -1.15 12.36
C ASP A 154 3.63 0.01 11.57
N SER A 155 4.10 -0.22 10.35
CA SER A 155 4.74 0.78 9.50
C SER A 155 6.08 1.33 10.03
N SER A 156 6.73 0.66 10.98
CA SER A 156 7.97 1.11 11.64
C SER A 156 9.13 1.41 10.66
N LEU A 157 9.50 0.46 9.77
CA LEU A 157 10.57 0.71 8.79
C LEU A 157 10.22 1.85 7.81
N TYR A 158 8.96 2.05 7.46
CA TYR A 158 8.59 3.17 6.60
C TYR A 158 8.88 4.51 7.26
N SER A 159 8.65 4.61 8.57
CA SER A 159 8.98 5.81 9.34
C SER A 159 10.49 6.04 9.40
N ASP A 160 11.28 4.98 9.61
CA ASP A 160 12.74 5.05 9.62
C ASP A 160 13.31 5.44 8.23
N LEU A 161 12.81 4.81 7.16
CA LEU A 161 13.16 5.16 5.79
C LEU A 161 12.77 6.61 5.45
N ARG A 162 11.60 7.05 5.90
CA ARG A 162 11.17 8.46 5.76
C ARG A 162 12.21 9.38 6.40
N GLU A 163 12.59 9.13 7.65
CA GLU A 163 13.56 9.96 8.37
C GLU A 163 14.91 9.96 7.65
N LEU A 164 15.42 8.80 7.24
CA LEU A 164 16.71 8.68 6.56
C LEU A 164 16.74 9.39 5.20
N VAL A 165 15.65 9.30 4.42
CA VAL A 165 15.58 9.82 3.05
C VAL A 165 15.10 11.25 2.99
N GLU A 166 14.07 11.60 3.76
CA GLU A 166 13.44 12.93 3.73
C GLU A 166 14.14 13.92 4.66
N ASP A 167 14.49 13.50 5.88
CA ASP A 167 14.98 14.42 6.92
C ASP A 167 16.52 14.44 6.99
N LYS A 168 17.16 13.27 7.10
CA LYS A 168 18.63 13.16 7.27
C LYS A 168 19.43 13.19 5.97
N LYS A 169 18.81 12.82 4.84
CA LYS A 169 19.49 12.68 3.53
C LYS A 169 20.65 11.69 3.53
N GLU A 170 20.60 10.69 4.41
CA GLU A 170 21.60 9.62 4.53
C GLU A 170 21.36 8.46 3.56
N LEU A 171 20.13 8.35 3.05
CA LEU A 171 19.73 7.35 2.08
C LEU A 171 18.96 8.03 0.93
N LYS A 172 19.04 7.48 -0.28
CA LYS A 172 18.32 8.00 -1.45
C LYS A 172 17.13 7.10 -1.79
N ASP A 173 15.98 7.69 -2.16
CA ASP A 173 14.86 6.90 -2.65
C ASP A 173 15.25 6.26 -3.99
N PRO A 174 15.15 4.93 -4.14
CA PRO A 174 15.60 4.24 -5.35
C PRO A 174 14.75 4.58 -6.59
N ARG A 175 13.57 5.18 -6.39
CA ARG A 175 12.65 5.64 -7.42
C ARG A 175 12.92 7.07 -7.88
N ASP A 176 13.86 7.79 -7.26
CA ASP A 176 14.19 9.14 -7.68
C ASP A 176 14.81 9.14 -9.08
N ILE A 177 14.52 10.18 -9.87
CA ILE A 177 14.97 10.29 -11.26
C ILE A 177 16.50 10.29 -11.40
N ASP A 178 17.19 10.76 -10.37
CA ASP A 178 18.64 10.85 -10.29
C ASP A 178 19.24 9.74 -9.39
N ALA A 179 18.46 8.71 -9.04
CA ALA A 179 18.99 7.48 -8.45
C ALA A 179 19.72 6.63 -9.51
N ASN A 180 20.86 6.06 -9.15
CA ASN A 180 21.68 5.17 -9.96
C ASN A 180 21.89 3.82 -9.25
N GLU A 181 22.53 2.88 -9.95
CA GLU A 181 22.81 1.52 -9.45
C GLU A 181 23.43 1.54 -8.04
N THR A 182 24.46 2.35 -7.80
CA THR A 182 25.11 2.45 -6.48
C THR A 182 24.13 2.86 -5.39
N THR A 183 23.37 3.93 -5.60
CA THR A 183 22.40 4.42 -4.60
C THR A 183 21.25 3.44 -4.37
N ARG A 184 20.83 2.71 -5.41
CA ARG A 184 19.79 1.68 -5.30
C ARG A 184 20.30 0.47 -4.52
N GLU A 185 21.53 0.05 -4.77
CA GLU A 185 22.18 -1.02 -4.02
C GLU A 185 22.39 -0.66 -2.54
N GLU A 186 22.73 0.59 -2.23
CA GLU A 186 22.81 1.08 -0.84
C GLU A 186 21.44 1.00 -0.15
N PHE A 187 20.38 1.46 -0.82
CA PHE A 187 19.02 1.34 -0.32
C PHE A 187 18.62 -0.11 -0.06
N VAL A 188 18.82 -1.00 -1.04
CA VAL A 188 18.48 -2.43 -0.93
C VAL A 188 19.28 -3.10 0.18
N LYS A 189 20.58 -2.81 0.32
CA LYS A 189 21.41 -3.32 1.43
C LYS A 189 20.89 -2.88 2.78
N TYR A 190 20.51 -1.61 2.91
CA TYR A 190 19.92 -1.09 4.14
C TYR A 190 18.61 -1.81 4.48
N VAL A 191 17.69 -1.94 3.51
CA VAL A 191 16.42 -2.65 3.72
C VAL A 191 16.67 -4.10 4.13
N ASN A 192 17.48 -4.85 3.38
CA ASN A 192 17.75 -6.26 3.66
C ASN A 192 18.42 -6.48 5.03
N LYS A 193 19.28 -5.56 5.46
CA LYS A 193 19.93 -5.62 6.77
C LYS A 193 18.93 -5.42 7.92
N ASN A 194 17.94 -4.55 7.74
CA ASN A 194 17.09 -4.09 8.83
C ASN A 194 15.70 -4.73 8.84
N ILE A 195 15.18 -5.19 7.70
CA ILE A 195 13.80 -5.70 7.57
C ILE A 195 13.47 -6.81 8.57
N GLY A 196 14.43 -7.70 8.88
CA GLY A 196 14.25 -8.77 9.86
C GLY A 196 14.08 -8.29 11.31
N SER A 197 14.62 -7.11 11.64
CA SER A 197 14.44 -6.48 12.96
C SER A 197 13.07 -5.82 13.11
N TYR A 198 12.44 -5.47 11.99
CA TYR A 198 11.11 -4.85 11.95
C TYR A 198 9.99 -5.88 11.64
N GLN A 199 10.35 -7.14 11.35
CA GLN A 199 9.41 -8.24 11.22
C GLN A 199 8.92 -8.70 12.59
N TYR A 200 7.62 -8.98 12.70
CA TYR A 200 7.11 -9.70 13.85
C TYR A 200 7.52 -11.17 13.77
N LYS A 201 8.30 -11.65 14.75
CA LYS A 201 8.80 -13.02 14.80
C LYS A 201 7.98 -13.83 15.81
N PHE A 202 7.10 -14.70 15.31
CA PHE A 202 6.30 -15.64 16.13
C PHE A 202 7.08 -16.87 16.56
N GLU A 203 8.23 -17.10 15.93
CA GLU A 203 9.09 -18.27 16.18
C GLU A 203 10.09 -18.04 17.32
N GLU A 204 10.21 -16.81 17.85
CA GLU A 204 11.01 -16.54 19.04
C GLU A 204 10.19 -16.91 20.29
N TYR A 205 10.71 -17.83 21.11
CA TYR A 205 9.99 -18.59 22.14
C TYR A 205 9.61 -17.82 23.42
N GLY A 206 9.51 -16.50 23.38
CA GLY A 206 9.07 -15.74 24.55
C GLY A 206 8.84 -14.26 24.26
N PHE A 207 7.71 -13.74 24.74
CA PHE A 207 7.57 -12.30 24.94
C PHE A 207 8.59 -11.84 25.97
N SER A 208 9.07 -10.61 25.84
CA SER A 208 9.93 -10.03 26.87
C SER A 208 9.22 -10.07 28.23
N ASP A 209 9.92 -10.47 29.29
CA ASP A 209 9.40 -10.36 30.67
C ASP A 209 9.06 -8.91 31.07
N LEU A 210 9.49 -7.93 30.26
CA LEU A 210 9.17 -6.52 30.42
C LEU A 210 7.82 -6.12 29.79
N TRP A 211 7.22 -6.98 28.95
CA TRP A 211 5.95 -6.66 28.31
C TRP A 211 4.81 -6.87 29.29
N GLU A 212 3.91 -5.91 29.37
CA GLU A 212 2.65 -6.13 30.08
C GLU A 212 1.78 -7.13 29.30
N TYR A 213 0.94 -7.90 29.99
CA TYR A 213 0.03 -8.88 29.37
C TYR A 213 -0.79 -8.27 28.20
N ARG A 214 -1.20 -7.00 28.33
CA ARG A 214 -1.96 -6.29 27.31
C ARG A 214 -1.12 -5.95 26.07
N GLU A 215 0.16 -5.66 26.25
CA GLU A 215 1.08 -5.40 25.14
C GLU A 215 1.34 -6.69 24.36
N MET A 216 1.40 -7.84 25.04
CA MET A 216 1.44 -9.15 24.37
C MET A 216 0.17 -9.45 23.58
N GLU A 217 -1.02 -9.20 24.15
CA GLU A 217 -2.31 -9.47 23.51
C GLU A 217 -2.50 -8.62 22.24
N ASP A 218 -2.22 -7.31 22.29
CA ASP A 218 -2.34 -6.42 21.12
C ASP A 218 -1.35 -6.81 20.02
N PHE A 219 -0.14 -7.25 20.38
CA PHE A 219 0.85 -7.75 19.43
C PHE A 219 0.39 -9.04 18.74
N ILE A 220 -0.10 -10.02 19.51
CA ILE A 220 -0.64 -11.28 18.97
C ILE A 220 -1.78 -10.98 18.00
N ASP A 221 -2.75 -10.18 18.42
CA ASP A 221 -3.94 -9.87 17.61
C ASP A 221 -3.60 -9.09 16.34
N THR A 222 -2.75 -8.06 16.46
CA THR A 222 -2.29 -7.28 15.30
C THR A 222 -1.60 -8.18 14.29
N THR A 223 -0.87 -9.18 14.77
CA THR A 223 -0.19 -10.08 13.86
C THR A 223 -1.09 -11.12 13.24
N ILE A 224 -1.96 -11.78 14.02
CA ILE A 224 -2.94 -12.71 13.44
C ILE A 224 -3.75 -11.99 12.36
N LEU A 225 -4.16 -10.75 12.63
CA LEU A 225 -4.87 -9.94 11.64
C LEU A 225 -3.98 -9.61 10.43
N GLY A 226 -2.74 -9.18 10.64
CA GLY A 226 -1.79 -8.91 9.57
C GLY A 226 -1.50 -10.14 8.69
N SER A 227 -1.37 -11.33 9.28
CA SER A 227 -1.13 -12.58 8.55
C SER A 227 -2.37 -13.03 7.77
N LEU A 228 -3.58 -12.84 8.32
CA LEU A 228 -4.83 -13.06 7.60
C LEU A 228 -4.96 -12.11 6.40
N VAL A 229 -4.71 -10.81 6.59
CA VAL A 229 -4.72 -9.83 5.49
C VAL A 229 -3.68 -10.18 4.43
N MET A 230 -2.48 -10.62 4.84
CA MET A 230 -1.44 -11.08 3.92
C MET A 230 -1.88 -12.32 3.13
N SER A 231 -2.55 -13.29 3.77
CA SER A 231 -3.07 -14.48 3.10
C SER A 231 -4.15 -14.19 2.05
N LEU A 232 -4.91 -13.10 2.25
CA LEU A 232 -5.92 -12.61 1.32
C LEU A 232 -5.33 -11.68 0.25
N THR A 233 -4.07 -11.27 0.39
CA THR A 233 -3.39 -10.40 -0.56
C THR A 233 -2.70 -11.28 -1.61
N PRO A 234 -3.04 -11.15 -2.90
CA PRO A 234 -2.42 -11.95 -3.94
C PRO A 234 -0.88 -11.80 -3.91
N PRO A 235 -0.11 -12.91 -4.08
CA PRO A 235 1.35 -12.86 -4.12
C PRO A 235 1.87 -11.93 -5.24
N GLU A 236 1.12 -11.83 -6.32
CA GLU A 236 1.38 -11.00 -7.49
C GLU A 236 0.04 -10.39 -7.95
N GLY A 237 -0.17 -9.11 -7.70
CA GLY A 237 -1.37 -8.38 -8.14
C GLY A 237 -0.98 -7.13 -8.94
N TYR A 238 -1.39 -7.07 -10.22
CA TYR A 238 -1.28 -5.92 -11.13
C TYR A 238 -2.25 -4.78 -10.71
N PRO A 239 -2.06 -3.50 -11.12
CA PRO A 239 -1.01 -2.91 -11.95
C PRO A 239 -0.04 -1.99 -11.18
N ASN A 240 0.11 -2.15 -9.87
CA ASN A 240 1.27 -1.60 -9.15
C ASN A 240 1.83 -2.73 -8.32
N ALA A 241 2.97 -3.27 -8.76
CA ALA A 241 3.62 -4.40 -8.10
C ALA A 241 3.64 -4.12 -6.59
N PRO A 242 3.13 -5.05 -5.75
CA PRO A 242 3.11 -4.82 -4.32
C PRO A 242 4.51 -4.50 -3.84
N TYR A 243 5.50 -5.20 -4.37
CA TYR A 243 6.90 -4.98 -4.07
C TYR A 243 7.56 -4.04 -5.09
N TYR A 244 8.30 -3.04 -4.59
CA TYR A 244 9.22 -2.29 -5.44
C TYR A 244 10.48 -3.11 -5.68
N ASN A 245 10.66 -3.60 -6.91
CA ASN A 245 11.94 -4.12 -7.36
C ASN A 245 12.75 -3.01 -8.03
N THR A 246 14.03 -2.89 -7.67
CA THR A 246 14.95 -2.05 -8.44
C THR A 246 15.16 -2.65 -9.84
N PRO A 247 15.58 -1.86 -10.84
CA PRO A 247 15.95 -2.40 -12.16
C PRO A 247 16.99 -3.54 -12.07
N GLU A 248 17.93 -3.43 -11.14
CA GLU A 248 18.98 -4.40 -10.91
C GLU A 248 18.43 -5.70 -10.29
N GLU A 249 17.49 -5.59 -9.34
CA GLU A 249 16.76 -6.74 -8.81
C GLU A 249 15.93 -7.45 -9.88
N LEU A 250 15.20 -6.70 -10.72
CA LEU A 250 14.43 -7.26 -11.84
C LEU A 250 15.34 -8.03 -12.80
N THR A 251 16.52 -7.49 -13.10
CA THR A 251 17.51 -8.15 -13.95
C THR A 251 17.97 -9.46 -13.32
N ARG A 252 18.30 -9.48 -12.02
CA ARG A 252 18.67 -10.71 -11.30
C ARG A 252 17.54 -11.73 -11.28
N LEU A 253 16.30 -11.30 -11.06
CA LEU A 253 15.13 -12.19 -11.06
C LEU A 253 14.88 -12.79 -12.45
N TYR A 254 15.06 -12.00 -13.50
CA TYR A 254 14.97 -12.45 -14.89
C TYR A 254 16.07 -13.48 -15.23
N GLU A 255 17.32 -13.16 -14.91
CA GLU A 255 18.48 -14.05 -15.14
C GLU A 255 18.36 -15.36 -14.34
N ALA A 256 17.81 -15.31 -13.13
CA ALA A 256 17.53 -16.48 -12.31
C ALA A 256 16.31 -17.29 -12.78
N GLY A 257 15.59 -16.84 -13.82
CA GLY A 257 14.38 -17.50 -14.34
C GLY A 257 13.19 -17.45 -13.38
N LYS A 258 13.19 -16.51 -12.42
CA LYS A 258 12.10 -16.32 -11.44
C LYS A 258 10.96 -15.47 -11.97
N LEU A 259 11.24 -14.58 -12.93
CA LEU A 259 10.19 -13.96 -13.72
C LEU A 259 9.78 -14.93 -14.83
N ASP A 260 8.49 -15.22 -14.94
CA ASP A 260 8.01 -16.02 -16.06
C ASP A 260 8.34 -15.27 -17.36
N LYS A 261 9.18 -15.90 -18.20
CA LYS A 261 9.57 -15.34 -19.51
C LYS A 261 8.35 -15.11 -20.42
N LYS A 262 7.23 -15.79 -20.16
CA LYS A 262 5.93 -15.59 -20.84
C LYS A 262 5.12 -14.43 -20.27
N LEU A 263 5.40 -14.00 -19.03
CA LEU A 263 4.80 -12.84 -18.37
C LEU A 263 5.76 -11.64 -18.37
N ASN A 264 6.49 -11.45 -19.47
CA ASN A 264 7.31 -10.26 -19.63
C ASN A 264 6.42 -9.01 -19.44
N PRO A 265 6.63 -8.19 -18.39
CA PRO A 265 5.78 -7.05 -18.10
C PRO A 265 5.87 -5.96 -19.18
N LEU A 266 6.88 -6.02 -20.05
CA LEU A 266 7.04 -5.15 -21.22
C LEU A 266 6.17 -5.57 -22.41
N THR A 267 5.62 -6.79 -22.43
CA THR A 267 4.68 -7.22 -23.47
C THR A 267 3.33 -6.56 -23.21
N PRO A 268 2.81 -5.73 -24.15
CA PRO A 268 1.50 -5.10 -23.99
C PRO A 268 0.41 -6.13 -23.72
N VAL A 269 -0.55 -5.77 -22.86
CA VAL A 269 -1.58 -6.69 -22.34
C VAL A 269 -2.30 -7.43 -23.46
N MET A 270 -2.65 -6.71 -24.54
CA MET A 270 -3.33 -7.31 -25.69
C MET A 270 -2.56 -8.44 -26.37
N TYR A 271 -1.23 -8.51 -26.24
CA TYR A 271 -0.36 -9.52 -26.86
C TYR A 271 0.01 -10.68 -25.91
N ARG A 272 -0.50 -10.68 -24.67
CA ARG A 272 -0.28 -11.79 -23.74
C ARG A 272 -1.12 -13.01 -24.15
N ASP A 273 -0.60 -14.21 -23.88
CA ASP A 273 -1.28 -15.48 -24.22
C ASP A 273 -2.67 -15.61 -23.54
N SER A 274 -2.85 -14.99 -22.38
CA SER A 274 -4.11 -15.00 -21.62
C SER A 274 -5.16 -13.99 -22.11
N PHE A 275 -4.81 -13.07 -23.01
CA PHE A 275 -5.74 -12.04 -23.47
C PHE A 275 -6.78 -12.63 -24.45
N PRO A 276 -8.09 -12.33 -24.29
CA PRO A 276 -9.11 -12.91 -25.17
C PRO A 276 -8.91 -12.52 -26.64
N GLU A 277 -8.86 -13.51 -27.52
CA GLU A 277 -8.57 -13.30 -28.95
C GLU A 277 -9.67 -12.48 -29.63
N ASP A 278 -10.93 -12.63 -29.23
CA ASP A 278 -12.05 -11.86 -29.79
C ASP A 278 -11.94 -10.36 -29.47
N LEU A 279 -11.51 -10.01 -28.25
CA LEU A 279 -11.21 -8.63 -27.84
C LEU A 279 -10.01 -8.08 -28.60
N ARG A 280 -8.95 -8.88 -28.79
CA ARG A 280 -7.79 -8.49 -29.58
C ARG A 280 -8.18 -8.11 -31.01
N GLN A 281 -9.00 -8.93 -31.67
CA GLN A 281 -9.46 -8.67 -33.03
C GLN A 281 -10.30 -7.37 -33.11
N LYS A 282 -11.16 -7.11 -32.12
CA LYS A 282 -11.94 -5.86 -32.04
C LYS A 282 -11.04 -4.64 -31.90
N ILE A 283 -10.04 -4.68 -31.01
CA ILE A 283 -9.08 -3.59 -30.80
C ILE A 283 -8.28 -3.32 -32.09
N LEU A 284 -7.75 -4.36 -32.74
CA LEU A 284 -6.99 -4.23 -33.99
C LEU A 284 -7.85 -3.69 -35.14
N SER A 285 -9.11 -4.10 -35.22
CA SER A 285 -10.06 -3.62 -36.24
C SER A 285 -10.35 -2.13 -36.04
N TYR A 286 -10.63 -1.72 -34.80
CA TYR A 286 -10.86 -0.32 -34.45
C TYR A 286 -9.62 0.54 -34.73
N ALA A 287 -8.42 0.10 -34.33
CA ALA A 287 -7.18 0.80 -34.59
C ALA A 287 -6.95 1.01 -36.10
N LYS A 288 -7.24 -0.01 -36.91
CA LYS A 288 -7.17 0.07 -38.38
C LYS A 288 -8.18 1.04 -38.97
N GLU A 289 -9.42 1.02 -38.50
CA GLU A 289 -10.48 1.94 -38.94
C GLU A 289 -10.13 3.41 -38.65
N HIS A 290 -9.49 3.66 -37.50
CA HIS A 290 -9.16 5.01 -37.03
C HIS A 290 -7.70 5.43 -37.29
N ASN A 291 -6.92 4.65 -38.05
CA ASN A 291 -5.50 4.91 -38.34
C ASN A 291 -4.63 5.14 -37.07
N ILE A 292 -4.94 4.44 -35.98
CA ILE A 292 -4.15 4.45 -34.74
C ILE A 292 -2.97 3.51 -34.93
N LYS A 293 -1.75 4.02 -34.73
CA LYS A 293 -0.50 3.27 -34.99
C LYS A 293 0.21 2.77 -33.74
N ASP A 294 -0.09 3.34 -32.57
CA ASP A 294 0.52 3.03 -31.28
C ASP A 294 -0.55 3.04 -30.17
#